data_AF-A0A1X7AFJ7-F1
#
_entry.id   AF-A0A1X7AFJ7-F1
#
_cell.length_a   1.000
_cell.length_b   1.000
_cell.length_c   1.000
_cell.angle_alpha   90.00
_cell.angle_beta   90.00
_cell.angle_gamma   90.00
#
_symmetry.space_group_name_H-M   'P 1'
#
loop_
_entity.id
_entity.type
_entity.pdbx_description
1 polymer ?
#
loop_
_entity_poly.entity_id
_entity_poly.type
_entity_poly.pdbx_seq_one_letter_code
_entity_poly.pdbx_strand_id
1 'polypeptide(L)' 'MGFGGISMPQLLIILMIVVFLFGTKRLSSMGEDLGGALKGFRKAVKDEPEAETKKV' A
#
# COMPACT_ATOMS: atom_id res chain seq x y z
N MET A 1 -5.00 -8.32 25.45
CA MET A 1 -5.39 -7.08 24.73
C MET A 1 -4.31 -6.74 23.71
N GLY A 2 -4.17 -7.57 22.66
CA GLY A 2 -3.39 -7.24 21.47
C GLY A 2 -4.34 -6.79 20.35
N PHE A 3 -3.79 -6.45 19.20
CA PHE A 3 -4.49 -6.15 17.93
C PHE A 3 -5.41 -7.28 17.39
N GLY A 4 -5.89 -8.21 18.23
CA GLY A 4 -6.77 -9.33 17.88
C GLY A 4 -8.27 -9.02 17.89
N GLY A 5 -8.67 -7.76 18.01
CA GLY A 5 -10.06 -7.30 17.90
C GLY A 5 -10.38 -6.55 16.59
N ILE A 6 -9.37 -6.30 15.76
CA ILE A 6 -9.57 -5.72 14.43
C ILE A 6 -9.73 -6.89 13.47
N SER A 7 -10.97 -7.34 13.33
CA SER A 7 -11.33 -8.35 12.35
C SER A 7 -11.25 -7.74 10.93
N MET A 8 -10.90 -8.55 9.93
CA MET A 8 -10.87 -8.11 8.51
C MET A 8 -12.14 -7.33 8.07
N PRO A 9 -13.36 -7.71 8.49
CA PRO A 9 -14.58 -6.93 8.19
C PRO A 9 -14.59 -5.51 8.77
N GLN A 10 -14.04 -5.28 9.97
CA GLN A 10 -13.97 -3.95 10.56
C GLN A 10 -13.06 -3.01 9.76
N LEU A 11 -11.93 -3.51 9.25
CA LEU A 11 -11.05 -2.73 8.37
C LEU A 11 -11.77 -2.31 7.08
N LEU A 12 -12.60 -3.21 6.51
CA LEU A 12 -13.41 -2.91 5.34
C LEU A 12 -14.45 -1.82 5.61
N ILE A 13 -15.13 -1.86 6.75
CA ILE A 13 -16.11 -0.83 7.14
C ILE A 13 -15.41 0.53 7.32
N ILE A 14 -14.25 0.56 7.99
CA ILE A 14 -13.48 1.79 8.16
C ILE A 14 -13.01 2.34 6.80
N LEU A 15 -12.49 1.47 5.93
CA LEU A 15 -12.09 1.84 4.57
C LEU A 15 -13.27 2.44 3.79
N MET A 16 -14.46 1.83 3.89
CA MET A 16 -15.67 2.31 3.23
C MET A 16 -16.03 3.72 3.71
N ILE A 17 -15.99 3.97 5.02
CA ILE A 17 -16.25 5.30 5.59
C ILE A 17 -15.24 6.33 5.06
N VAL A 18 -13.94 5.99 5.05
CA VAL A 18 -12.90 6.87 4.51
C VAL A 18 -13.16 7.20 3.04
N VAL A 19 -13.52 6.20 2.22
CA VAL A 19 -13.87 6.41 0.81
C VAL A 19 -15.10 7.30 0.66
N PHE A 20 -16.12 7.16 1.51
CA PHE A 20 -17.31 8.01 1.48
C PHE A 20 -17.02 9.47 1.87
N LEU A 21 -16.16 9.69 2.87
CA LEU A 21 -15.80 11.04 3.34
C LEU A 21 -14.94 11.80 2.35
N PHE A 22 -13.91 11.13 1.80
CA PHE A 22 -12.96 11.78 0.89
C PHE A 22 -13.40 11.69 -0.58
N GLY A 23 -14.28 10.75 -0.91
CA GLY A 23 -14.66 10.40 -2.27
C GLY A 23 -13.58 9.59 -3.00
N THR A 24 -14.00 8.70 -3.90
CA THR A 24 -13.09 7.86 -4.69
C THR A 24 -12.13 8.67 -5.57
N LYS A 25 -12.55 9.85 -6.04
CA LYS A 25 -11.76 10.70 -6.94
C LYS A 25 -10.53 11.30 -6.25
N ARG A 26 -10.67 11.77 -5.00
CA ARG A 26 -9.53 12.29 -4.21
C ARG A 26 -8.61 11.15 -3.77
N LEU A 27 -9.19 10.03 -3.36
CA LEU A 27 -8.41 8.87 -2.95
C LEU A 27 -7.61 8.28 -4.12
N SER A 28 -8.17 8.29 -5.34
CA SER A 28 -7.48 7.87 -6.56
C SER A 28 -6.32 8.80 -6.90
N SER A 29 -6.53 10.13 -6.96
CA SER A 29 -5.45 11.06 -7.32
C SER A 29 -4.29 10.99 -6.31
N MET A 30 -4.59 10.95 -5.02
CA MET A 30 -3.58 10.81 -3.97
C MET A 30 -2.92 9.42 -4.02
N GLY A 31 -3.68 8.38 -4.35
CA GLY A 31 -3.18 7.02 -4.50
C GLY A 31 -2.26 6.84 -5.71
N GLU A 32 -2.50 7.55 -6.81
CA GLU A 32 -1.62 7.55 -7.99
C GLU A 32 -0.29 8.25 -7.69
N ASP A 33 -0.32 9.40 -7.02
CA ASP A 33 0.89 10.13 -6.63
C ASP A 33 1.75 9.33 -5.63
N LEU A 34 1.12 8.83 -4.57
CA LEU A 34 1.79 8.01 -3.55
C LEU A 34 2.21 6.65 -4.11
N GLY A 35 1.37 6.04 -4.93
CA GLY A 35 1.63 4.75 -5.57
C GLY A 35 2.79 4.82 -6.57
N GLY A 36 2.89 5.90 -7.33
CA GLY A 36 4.01 6.17 -8.23
C GLY A 36 5.34 6.27 -7.48
N ALA A 37 5.37 7.04 -6.39
CA ALA A 37 6.56 7.18 -5.54
C ALA A 37 6.96 5.84 -4.89
N LEU A 38 6.00 5.11 -4.32
CA LEU A 38 6.23 3.81 -3.71
C LEU A 38 6.65 2.73 -4.72
N LYS A 39 6.19 2.80 -5.97
CA LYS A 39 6.60 1.89 -7.05
C LYS A 39 8.07 2.08 -7.42
N GLY A 40 8.52 3.33 -7.53
CA GLY A 40 9.95 3.65 -7.73
C GLY A 40 10.81 3.18 -6.56
N PHE A 41 10.34 3.42 -5.32
CA PHE A 41 11.01 2.96 -4.10
C PHE A 41 11.11 1.44 -4.01
N ARG A 42 10.00 0.72 -4.25
CA ARG A 42 10.00 -0.76 -4.28
C ARG A 42 10.94 -1.30 -5.35
N LYS A 43 11.03 -0.65 -6.51
CA LYS A 43 11.94 -1.08 -7.58
C LYS A 43 13.41 -0.92 -7.17
N ALA A 44 13.80 0.23 -6.63
CA ALA A 44 15.16 0.46 -6.15
C ALA A 44 15.55 -0.53 -5.04
N VAL A 45 14.66 -0.74 -4.06
CA VAL A 45 14.89 -1.67 -2.95
C VAL A 45 14.93 -3.14 -3.40
N LYS A 46 14.23 -3.50 -4.48
CA LYS A 46 14.19 -4.87 -5.00
C LYS A 46 15.30 -5.15 -6.02
N ASP A 47 15.78 -4.14 -6.74
CA ASP A 47 16.92 -4.26 -7.66
C ASP A 47 18.28 -4.28 -6.91
N GLU A 48 18.35 -3.85 -5.63
CA GLU A 48 19.56 -3.94 -4.80
C GLU A 48 19.92 -5.34 -4.23
N PRO A 49 18.99 -6.28 -3.97
CA PRO A 49 19.33 -7.64 -3.50
C PRO A 49 19.22 -8.79 -4.53
N GLU A 50 19.09 -8.54 -5.84
CA GLU A 50 19.11 -9.61 -6.87
C GLU A 50 20.37 -9.61 -7.77
N ALA A 51 21.41 -8.83 -7.40
CA ALA A 51 22.67 -8.78 -8.15
C ALA A 51 23.72 -9.85 -7.75
N GLU A 52 23.42 -10.76 -6.81
CA GLU A 52 24.34 -11.83 -6.40
C GLU A 52 23.64 -13.20 -6.29
N THR A 53 23.22 -13.81 -7.40
CA THR A 53 22.94 -15.27 -7.42
C THR A 53 22.92 -15.94 -8.79
N LYS A 54 23.53 -15.34 -9.82
CA LYS A 54 23.72 -16.06 -11.10
C LYS A 54 25.07 -15.75 -11.72
N LYS A 55 26.10 -16.43 -11.21
CA LYS A 55 27.35 -16.84 -11.89
C LYS A 55 28.31 -17.41 -10.83
N VAL A 56 28.19 -18.70 -10.51
CA VAL A 56 29.32 -19.57 -10.13
C VAL A 56 29.01 -20.96 -10.69
#